data_AF-A0A2E2U795-F1
#
_entry.id   AF-A0A2E2U795-F1
#
_cell.length_a   1.000
_cell.length_b   1.000
_cell.length_c   1.000
_cell.angle_alpha   90.00
_cell.angle_beta   90.00
_cell.angle_gamma   90.00
#
_symmetry.space_group_name_H-M   'P 1'
#
loop_
_entity.id
_entity.type
_entity.pdbx_description
1 polymer ?
#
loop_
_entity_poly.entity_id
_entity_poly.type
_entity_poly.pdbx_seq_one_letter_code
_entity_poly.pdbx_strand_id
1 'polypeptide(L)'
;MYNKKNLAVIALFNVIFFAVLYTALTARRDVINSQQISEEQKVESSYFKGVHYFKIKKQNPEAELKASFLDIRENEFLAFIEPNGVLIEDDRRIQYTADSGNLDTKTKKLELKGRVKIRDEDSRYESEMFNYDGTNDVMIARENVKSFIKDETTLDTLEIESQKMISWLKTKRVEMSGGVKGEVKRKRQYEGKLFFQSEDMTLNQQESYVKLDKSVKIRQNKMNLSAGNAEIFLENFNKKLKYYALYDDVRLEEKLRLDSGVYQKRRAFAEKLEAHQGTGKLILTGAPRVEQGSDIIKGYQITLRQAVEMIEVDDSQSSFKLKRDE
;
A
#
# COMPACT_ATOMS: atom_id res chain seq x y z
N MET A 1 85.21 -18.13 35.31
CA MET A 1 84.12 -18.63 36.18
C MET A 1 83.16 -17.49 36.48
N TYR A 2 82.00 -17.43 35.84
CA TYR A 2 80.99 -16.41 36.18
C TYR A 2 80.45 -16.67 37.59
N ASN A 3 80.48 -15.64 38.43
CA ASN A 3 80.03 -15.72 39.81
C ASN A 3 78.50 -15.94 39.81
N LYS A 4 78.06 -17.17 40.14
CA LYS A 4 76.64 -17.59 40.10
C LYS A 4 75.73 -16.65 40.89
N LYS A 5 76.27 -15.96 41.91
CA LYS A 5 75.53 -14.95 42.68
C LYS A 5 75.20 -13.69 41.86
N ASN A 6 76.10 -13.22 41.01
CA ASN A 6 75.85 -12.04 40.16
C ASN A 6 74.82 -12.34 39.06
N LEU A 7 74.82 -13.57 38.52
CA LEU A 7 73.83 -13.97 37.53
C LEU A 7 72.41 -14.01 38.12
N ALA A 8 72.27 -14.47 39.36
CA ALA A 8 70.99 -14.49 40.08
C ALA A 8 70.46 -13.07 40.37
N VAL A 9 71.34 -12.13 40.74
CA VAL A 9 70.95 -10.73 40.97
C VAL A 9 70.49 -10.05 39.68
N ILE A 10 71.18 -10.28 38.55
CA ILE A 10 70.79 -9.73 37.25
C ILE A 10 69.45 -10.33 36.79
N ALA A 11 69.22 -11.62 36.98
CA ALA A 11 67.95 -12.27 36.66
C ALA A 11 66.80 -11.69 37.49
N LEU A 12 67.01 -11.52 38.80
CA LEU A 12 66.02 -10.93 39.70
C LEU A 12 65.69 -9.47 39.32
N PHE A 13 66.70 -8.68 38.99
CA PHE A 13 66.51 -7.30 38.56
C PHE A 13 65.70 -7.21 37.26
N ASN A 14 65.96 -8.08 36.28
CA ASN A 14 65.18 -8.13 35.05
C ASN A 14 63.71 -8.51 35.32
N VAL A 15 63.45 -9.50 36.18
CA VAL A 15 62.08 -9.90 36.52
C VAL A 15 61.31 -8.75 37.18
N ILE A 16 61.94 -8.04 38.13
CA ILE A 16 61.32 -6.87 38.77
C ILE A 16 61.10 -5.75 37.75
N PHE A 17 62.09 -5.48 36.89
CA PHE A 17 61.97 -4.46 35.85
C PHE A 17 60.82 -4.75 34.90
N PHE A 18 60.69 -5.99 34.41
CA PHE A 18 59.57 -6.39 33.54
C PHE A 18 58.23 -6.35 34.26
N ALA A 19 58.17 -6.68 35.56
CA ALA A 19 56.94 -6.57 36.35
C ALA A 19 56.51 -5.10 36.53
N VAL A 20 57.45 -4.20 36.80
CA VAL A 20 57.18 -2.75 36.87
C VAL A 20 56.76 -2.19 35.51
N LEU A 21 57.40 -2.63 34.43
CA LEU A 21 57.09 -2.19 33.09
C LEU A 21 55.71 -2.70 32.63
N TYR A 22 55.36 -3.93 32.98
CA TYR A 22 54.04 -4.51 32.76
C TYR A 22 52.96 -3.74 33.52
N THR A 23 53.15 -3.50 34.82
CA THR A 23 52.19 -2.76 35.66
C THR A 23 52.04 -1.31 35.24
N ALA A 24 53.12 -0.64 34.81
CA ALA A 24 53.07 0.72 34.28
C ALA A 24 52.33 0.77 32.94
N LEU A 25 52.53 -0.21 32.06
CA LEU A 25 51.83 -0.30 30.78
C LEU A 25 50.34 -0.61 30.95
N THR A 26 49.97 -1.51 31.86
CA THR A 26 48.56 -1.82 32.15
C THR A 26 47.86 -0.64 32.81
N ALA A 27 48.47 0.00 33.81
CA ALA A 27 47.90 1.18 34.45
C ALA A 27 47.69 2.34 33.45
N ARG A 28 48.63 2.56 32.53
CA ARG A 28 48.46 3.56 31.45
C ARG A 28 47.36 3.17 30.47
N ARG A 29 47.23 1.88 30.15
CA ARG A 29 46.15 1.37 29.27
C ARG A 29 44.78 1.48 29.94
N ASP A 30 44.67 1.24 31.24
CA ASP A 30 43.42 1.34 31.99
C ASP A 30 42.99 2.80 32.18
N VAL A 31 43.94 3.73 32.36
CA VAL A 31 43.65 5.18 32.37
C VAL A 31 43.22 5.68 30.98
N ILE A 32 43.89 5.24 29.90
CA ILE A 32 43.49 5.60 28.52
C ILE A 32 42.13 4.98 28.17
N ASN A 33 41.88 3.73 28.56
CA ASN A 33 40.59 3.08 28.34
C ASN A 33 39.49 3.73 29.18
N SER A 34 39.73 4.11 30.44
CA SER A 34 38.72 4.79 31.26
C SER A 34 38.46 6.23 30.83
N GLN A 35 39.45 6.93 30.27
CA GLN A 35 39.26 8.23 29.61
C GLN A 35 38.52 8.09 28.26
N GLN A 36 38.83 7.07 27.45
CA GLN A 36 38.07 6.77 26.23
C GLN A 36 36.63 6.31 26.52
N ILE A 37 36.39 5.52 27.57
CA ILE A 37 35.05 5.09 27.98
C ILE A 37 34.25 6.26 28.59
N SER A 38 34.92 7.26 29.19
CA SER A 38 34.29 8.49 29.66
C SER A 38 34.02 9.51 28.54
N GLU A 39 34.73 9.42 27.41
CA GLU A 39 34.48 10.22 26.20
C GLU A 39 33.57 9.49 25.19
N GLU A 40 33.40 8.16 25.32
CA GLU A 40 32.42 7.39 24.58
C GLU A 40 31.00 7.73 25.05
N GLN A 41 30.35 8.53 24.20
CA GLN A 41 28.91 8.78 24.09
C GLN A 41 28.30 9.82 25.03
N LYS A 42 28.88 11.02 25.11
CA LYS A 42 28.01 12.21 25.14
C LYS A 42 27.38 12.37 23.75
N VAL A 43 26.21 11.77 23.56
CA VAL A 43 25.36 12.02 22.38
C VAL A 43 25.06 13.52 22.34
N GLU A 44 25.63 14.21 21.36
CA GLU A 44 25.35 15.64 21.15
C GLU A 44 23.86 15.76 20.80
N SER A 45 23.10 16.44 21.66
CA SER A 45 21.67 16.67 21.48
C SER A 45 21.36 18.16 21.55
N SER A 46 20.53 18.63 20.62
CA SER A 46 20.07 20.01 20.54
C SER A 46 18.54 20.04 20.51
N TYR A 47 17.96 20.85 21.39
CA TYR A 47 16.51 20.94 21.57
C TYR A 47 16.00 22.31 21.15
N PHE A 48 14.95 22.31 20.32
CA PHE A 48 14.34 23.52 19.79
C PHE A 48 12.83 23.50 20.00
N LYS A 49 12.25 24.67 20.30
CA LYS A 49 10.82 24.88 20.43
C LYS A 49 10.36 25.86 19.36
N GLY A 50 9.28 25.54 18.64
CA GLY A 50 8.74 26.37 17.56
C GLY A 50 9.76 26.59 16.44
N VAL A 51 10.24 25.49 15.84
CA VAL A 51 11.34 25.53 14.88
C VAL A 51 10.84 25.53 13.43
N HIS A 52 11.61 26.17 12.56
CA HIS A 52 11.54 26.00 11.12
C HIS A 52 12.91 25.55 10.61
N TYR A 53 13.04 24.25 10.37
CA TYR A 53 14.25 23.58 9.95
C TYR A 53 14.30 23.44 8.42
N PHE A 54 15.49 23.61 7.86
CA PHE A 54 15.75 23.44 6.43
C PHE A 54 17.01 22.61 6.24
N LYS A 55 16.97 21.68 5.29
CA LYS A 55 18.14 20.93 4.82
C LYS A 55 18.39 21.23 3.35
N ILE A 56 19.60 21.68 3.05
CA ILE A 56 20.03 22.02 1.69
C ILE A 56 21.26 21.17 1.37
N LYS A 57 21.29 20.54 0.19
CA LYS A 57 22.45 19.81 -0.32
C LYS A 57 22.73 20.26 -1.75
N LYS A 58 23.98 20.64 -2.02
CA LYS A 58 24.42 21.13 -3.34
C LYS A 58 23.51 22.26 -3.89
N GLN A 59 23.12 23.20 -3.03
CA GLN A 59 22.22 24.32 -3.34
C GLN A 59 20.76 23.96 -3.66
N ASN A 60 20.38 22.68 -3.57
CA ASN A 60 18.99 22.24 -3.72
C ASN A 60 18.36 21.95 -2.36
N PRO A 61 17.09 22.35 -2.13
CA PRO A 61 16.37 21.98 -0.92
C PRO A 61 16.09 20.47 -0.91
N GLU A 62 16.46 19.79 0.17
CA GLU A 62 16.16 18.36 0.38
C GLU A 62 14.99 18.16 1.35
N ALA A 63 14.89 19.02 2.36
CA ALA A 63 13.81 18.94 3.34
C ALA A 63 13.48 20.30 3.94
N GLU A 64 12.20 20.48 4.26
CA GLU A 64 11.67 21.57 5.06
C GLU A 64 10.83 20.96 6.19
N LEU A 65 10.98 21.45 7.42
CA LEU A 65 10.22 20.95 8.56
C LEU A 65 9.86 22.10 9.50
N LYS A 66 8.58 22.28 9.75
CA LYS A 66 8.06 23.09 10.85
C LYS A 66 7.55 22.16 11.94
N ALA A 67 7.90 22.42 13.20
CA ALA A 67 7.48 21.58 14.32
C ALA A 67 7.35 22.41 15.60
N SER A 68 6.44 22.01 16.50
CA SER A 68 6.32 22.65 17.81
C SER A 68 7.51 22.31 18.71
N PHE A 69 8.11 21.14 18.52
CA PHE A 69 9.34 20.70 19.17
C PHE A 69 10.22 19.92 18.19
N LEU A 70 11.54 20.07 18.30
CA LEU A 70 12.55 19.32 17.56
C LEU A 70 13.73 18.98 18.46
N ASP A 71 14.09 17.69 18.50
CA ASP A 71 15.32 17.16 19.08
C ASP A 71 16.22 16.65 17.95
N ILE A 72 17.44 17.18 17.86
CA ILE A 72 18.45 16.76 16.90
C ILE A 72 19.57 16.06 17.66
N ARG A 73 19.82 14.79 17.29
CA ARG A 73 20.88 13.96 17.89
C ARG A 73 21.93 13.63 16.83
N GLU A 74 23.18 13.96 17.13
CA GLU A 74 24.35 13.72 16.27
C GLU A 74 24.22 14.29 14.85
N ASN A 75 23.34 15.28 14.64
CA ASN A 75 22.97 15.82 13.33
C ASN A 75 22.42 14.79 12.31
N GLU A 76 22.20 13.53 12.73
CA GLU A 76 21.72 12.45 11.88
C GLU A 76 20.24 12.16 12.15
N PHE A 77 19.81 12.24 13.41
CA PHE A 77 18.47 11.86 13.86
C PHE A 77 17.68 13.07 14.33
N LEU A 78 16.47 13.24 13.79
CA LEU A 78 15.54 14.30 14.17
C LEU A 78 14.27 13.65 14.76
N ALA A 79 13.89 14.03 15.98
CA ALA A 79 12.57 13.72 16.55
C ALA A 79 11.75 15.00 16.66
N PHE A 80 10.49 14.96 16.24
CA PHE A 80 9.65 16.15 16.17
C PHE A 80 8.20 15.89 16.63
N ILE A 81 7.58 16.95 17.16
CA ILE A 81 6.18 17.00 17.60
C ILE A 81 5.40 17.96 16.71
N GLU A 82 4.20 17.56 16.32
CA GLU A 82 3.32 18.27 15.38
C GLU A 82 4.05 18.73 14.10
N PRO A 83 4.73 17.80 13.39
CA PRO A 83 5.43 18.17 12.17
C PRO A 83 4.47 18.65 11.09
N ASN A 84 4.93 19.65 10.35
CA ASN A 84 4.48 19.99 9.01
C ASN A 84 5.72 20.11 8.14
N GLY A 85 5.99 19.07 7.37
CA GLY A 85 7.23 18.95 6.63
C GLY A 85 7.04 18.58 5.16
N VAL A 86 8.14 18.72 4.44
CA VAL A 86 8.27 18.42 3.02
C VAL A 86 9.58 17.68 2.84
N LEU A 87 9.52 16.48 2.25
CA LEU A 87 10.68 15.78 1.72
C LEU A 87 10.75 15.99 0.20
N ILE A 88 11.96 16.24 -0.30
CA ILE A 88 12.23 16.42 -1.73
C ILE A 88 13.28 15.37 -2.13
N GLU A 89 12.88 14.43 -2.99
CA GLU A 89 13.75 13.36 -3.49
C GLU A 89 13.50 13.15 -4.99
N ASP A 90 14.55 13.31 -5.81
CA ASP A 90 14.50 13.13 -7.28
C ASP A 90 13.27 13.78 -7.95
N ASP A 91 13.07 15.08 -7.66
CA ASP A 91 11.95 15.93 -8.08
C ASP A 91 10.57 15.61 -7.46
N ARG A 92 10.45 14.55 -6.68
CA ARG A 92 9.21 14.27 -5.94
C ARG A 92 9.15 15.07 -4.66
N ARG A 93 7.98 15.68 -4.43
CA ARG A 93 7.70 16.44 -3.22
C ARG A 93 6.65 15.70 -2.39
N ILE A 94 7.07 15.18 -1.24
CA ILE A 94 6.18 14.51 -0.29
C ILE A 94 5.93 15.45 0.88
N GLN A 95 4.70 15.96 0.99
CA GLN A 95 4.26 16.77 2.12
C GLN A 95 3.68 15.86 3.20
N TYR A 96 3.99 16.14 4.46
CA TYR A 96 3.52 15.33 5.57
C TYR A 96 3.14 16.17 6.79
N THR A 97 2.12 15.71 7.51
CA THR A 97 1.76 16.18 8.84
C THR A 97 1.46 15.00 9.75
N ALA A 98 1.74 15.11 11.05
CA ALA A 98 1.43 14.08 12.05
C ALA A 98 1.36 14.69 13.47
N ASP A 99 1.06 13.87 14.48
CA ASP A 99 1.18 14.31 15.89
C ASP A 99 2.64 14.22 16.36
N SER A 100 3.40 13.25 15.85
CA SER A 100 4.83 13.10 16.11
C SER A 100 5.53 12.37 14.98
N GLY A 101 6.85 12.45 14.93
CA GLY A 101 7.63 11.60 14.05
C GLY A 101 9.14 11.71 14.26
N ASN A 102 9.84 10.85 13.55
CA ASN A 102 11.29 10.75 13.58
C ASN A 102 11.82 10.69 12.14
N LEU A 103 12.95 11.33 11.88
CA LEU A 103 13.67 11.26 10.62
C LEU A 103 15.13 10.89 10.89
N ASP A 104 15.54 9.72 10.42
CA ASP A 104 16.94 9.36 10.28
C ASP A 104 17.41 9.79 8.89
N THR A 105 18.23 10.83 8.87
CA THR A 105 18.70 11.43 7.62
C THR A 105 19.79 10.63 6.91
N LYS A 106 20.45 9.71 7.62
CA LYS A 106 21.50 8.84 7.08
C LYS A 106 20.90 7.64 6.39
N THR A 107 19.92 7.00 7.03
CA THR A 107 19.20 5.87 6.43
C THR A 107 18.01 6.29 5.58
N LYS A 108 17.70 7.60 5.55
CA LYS A 108 16.55 8.21 4.86
C LYS A 108 15.21 7.61 5.29
N LYS A 109 15.05 7.37 6.59
CA LYS A 109 13.85 6.77 7.16
C LYS A 109 13.03 7.81 7.90
N LEU A 110 11.78 7.98 7.47
CA LEU A 110 10.80 8.83 8.13
C LEU A 110 9.74 7.96 8.78
N GLU A 111 9.50 8.14 10.06
CA GLU A 111 8.42 7.49 10.80
C GLU A 111 7.48 8.56 11.35
N LEU A 112 6.18 8.40 11.17
CA LEU A 112 5.15 9.32 11.64
C LEU A 112 4.07 8.56 12.39
N LYS A 113 3.54 9.18 13.45
CA LYS A 113 2.51 8.59 14.32
C LYS A 113 1.42 9.60 14.67
N GLY A 114 0.22 9.09 14.88
CA GLY A 114 -0.97 9.86 15.20
C GLY A 114 -1.75 10.25 13.95
N ARG A 115 -2.34 11.44 13.89
CA ARG A 115 -3.14 11.89 12.75
C ARG A 115 -2.27 12.18 11.51
N VAL A 116 -1.76 11.13 10.87
CA VAL A 116 -0.85 11.25 9.73
C VAL A 116 -1.62 11.63 8.49
N LYS A 117 -1.10 12.64 7.77
CA LYS A 117 -1.54 12.98 6.42
C LYS A 117 -0.33 13.13 5.53
N ILE A 118 -0.35 12.44 4.40
CA ILE A 118 0.67 12.49 3.36
C ILE A 118 0.04 12.99 2.09
N ARG A 119 0.76 13.84 1.35
CA ARG A 119 0.36 14.32 0.04
C ARG A 119 1.57 14.31 -0.89
N ASP A 120 1.40 13.67 -2.04
CA ASP A 120 2.28 13.82 -3.19
C ASP A 120 1.53 14.52 -4.34
N GLU A 121 2.05 14.48 -5.56
CA GLU A 121 1.49 15.18 -6.72
C GLU A 121 0.09 14.70 -7.09
N ASP A 122 -0.12 13.38 -7.14
CA ASP A 122 -1.35 12.75 -7.62
C ASP A 122 -2.12 12.00 -6.54
N SER A 123 -1.59 11.93 -5.32
CA SER A 123 -2.14 11.11 -4.25
C SER A 123 -2.17 11.80 -2.90
N ARG A 124 -3.13 11.39 -2.08
CA ARG A 124 -3.28 11.77 -0.68
C ARG A 124 -3.55 10.54 0.16
N TYR A 125 -2.91 10.47 1.32
CA TYR A 125 -3.04 9.35 2.24
C TYR A 125 -3.29 9.87 3.66
N GLU A 126 -4.17 9.21 4.40
CA GLU A 126 -4.40 9.44 5.83
C GLU A 126 -4.28 8.09 6.57
N SER A 127 -3.63 8.08 7.73
CA SER A 127 -3.44 6.87 8.55
C SER A 127 -3.05 7.22 9.99
N GLU A 128 -2.95 6.22 10.88
CA GLU A 128 -2.44 6.44 12.24
C GLU A 128 -0.92 6.23 12.34
N MET A 129 -0.36 5.40 11.47
CA MET A 129 1.08 5.20 11.34
C MET A 129 1.51 5.29 9.89
N PHE A 130 2.69 5.86 9.67
CA PHE A 130 3.33 5.93 8.36
C PHE A 130 4.84 5.78 8.48
N ASN A 131 5.43 5.01 7.58
CA ASN A 131 6.87 4.88 7.45
C ASN A 131 7.26 5.08 6.00
N TYR A 132 8.31 5.86 5.75
CA TYR A 132 8.94 6.00 4.45
C TYR A 132 10.39 5.55 4.53
N ASP A 133 10.78 4.69 3.61
CA ASP A 133 12.16 4.25 3.37
C ASP A 133 12.62 4.87 2.05
N GLY A 134 13.35 5.98 2.12
CA GLY A 134 13.89 6.68 0.95
C GLY A 134 15.04 5.94 0.26
N THR A 135 15.62 4.92 0.89
CA THR A 135 16.61 4.06 0.19
C THR A 135 15.92 3.17 -0.83
N ASN A 136 14.81 2.56 -0.42
CA ASN A 136 14.03 1.64 -1.25
C ASN A 136 12.86 2.30 -1.99
N ASP A 137 12.57 3.57 -1.69
CA ASP A 137 11.44 4.33 -2.25
C ASP A 137 10.08 3.70 -1.93
N VAL A 138 9.92 3.29 -0.67
CA VAL A 138 8.74 2.56 -0.18
C VAL A 138 8.03 3.35 0.91
N MET A 139 6.72 3.54 0.73
CA MET A 139 5.82 4.08 1.75
C MET A 139 4.98 2.95 2.36
N ILE A 140 4.85 2.93 3.68
CA ILE A 140 4.06 1.95 4.42
C ILE A 140 3.12 2.71 5.37
N ALA A 141 1.82 2.64 5.12
CA ALA A 141 0.79 3.16 6.01
C ALA A 141 0.06 2.02 6.72
N ARG A 142 -0.31 2.23 7.98
CA ARG A 142 -1.05 1.25 8.79
C ARG A 142 -2.11 1.95 9.62
N GLU A 143 -3.13 1.18 9.98
CA GLU A 143 -4.25 1.55 10.84
C GLU A 143 -5.14 2.63 10.20
N ASN A 144 -6.38 2.24 9.87
CA ASN A 144 -7.40 3.12 9.28
C ASN A 144 -6.90 3.91 8.05
N VAL A 145 -6.21 3.23 7.14
CA VAL A 145 -5.63 3.84 5.95
C VAL A 145 -6.75 4.30 5.02
N LYS A 146 -6.71 5.57 4.64
CA LYS A 146 -7.53 6.15 3.57
C LYS A 146 -6.61 6.70 2.50
N SER A 147 -6.88 6.36 1.25
CA SER A 147 -6.09 6.81 0.12
C SER A 147 -6.98 7.39 -0.96
N PHE A 148 -6.48 8.44 -1.59
CA PHE A 148 -7.06 9.10 -2.74
C PHE A 148 -5.97 9.12 -3.79
N ILE A 149 -6.08 8.25 -4.80
CA ILE A 149 -5.05 8.07 -5.84
C ILE A 149 -5.66 8.49 -7.17
N LYS A 150 -5.01 9.43 -7.86
CA LYS A 150 -5.40 9.81 -9.22
C LYS A 150 -4.59 8.99 -10.22
N ASP A 151 -5.29 8.26 -11.07
CA ASP A 151 -4.67 7.48 -12.14
C ASP A 151 -4.14 8.43 -13.22
N GLU A 152 -2.88 8.30 -13.60
CA GLU A 152 -2.21 9.25 -14.51
C GLU A 152 -2.78 9.19 -15.93
N THR A 153 -3.21 8.01 -16.39
CA THR A 153 -3.66 7.78 -17.77
C THR A 153 -5.11 8.21 -17.97
N THR A 154 -6.01 7.76 -17.09
CA THR A 154 -7.45 8.01 -17.18
C THR A 154 -7.88 9.28 -16.47
N LEU A 155 -7.06 9.75 -15.51
CA LEU A 155 -7.37 10.83 -14.57
C LEU A 155 -8.56 10.52 -13.65
N ASP A 156 -8.92 9.24 -13.55
CA ASP A 156 -9.89 8.78 -12.58
C ASP A 156 -9.30 8.82 -11.18
N THR A 157 -10.18 8.97 -10.19
CA THR A 157 -9.79 8.97 -8.79
C THR A 157 -10.26 7.68 -8.13
N LEU A 158 -9.32 6.97 -7.51
CA LEU A 158 -9.59 5.84 -6.64
C LEU A 158 -9.61 6.33 -5.20
N GLU A 159 -10.74 6.14 -4.53
CA GLU A 159 -10.86 6.34 -3.08
C GLU A 159 -10.88 4.97 -2.42
N ILE A 160 -9.90 4.68 -1.57
CA ILE A 160 -9.72 3.32 -1.01
C ILE A 160 -9.45 3.41 0.49
N GLU A 161 -10.17 2.58 1.24
CA GLU A 161 -10.01 2.37 2.68
C GLU A 161 -9.45 0.96 2.93
N SER A 162 -8.47 0.83 3.84
CA SER A 162 -7.87 -0.45 4.24
C SER A 162 -7.21 -0.37 5.63
N GLN A 163 -6.69 -1.49 6.14
CA GLN A 163 -5.91 -1.49 7.38
C GLN A 163 -4.41 -1.27 7.13
N LYS A 164 -3.92 -1.62 5.95
CA LYS A 164 -2.52 -1.49 5.57
C LYS A 164 -2.40 -1.08 4.11
N MET A 165 -1.37 -0.28 3.83
CA MET A 165 -0.93 0.04 2.48
C MET A 165 0.59 -0.05 2.39
N ILE A 166 1.09 -0.59 1.29
CA ILE A 166 2.50 -0.48 0.88
C ILE A 166 2.51 0.11 -0.53
N SER A 167 3.27 1.18 -0.75
CA SER A 167 3.43 1.81 -2.06
C SER A 167 4.91 1.85 -2.45
N TRP A 168 5.24 1.27 -3.60
CA TRP A 168 6.57 1.31 -4.19
C TRP A 168 6.59 2.40 -5.24
N LEU A 169 7.22 3.52 -4.91
CA LEU A 169 7.16 4.73 -5.73
C LEU A 169 7.83 4.55 -7.11
N LYS A 170 8.92 3.78 -7.17
CA LYS A 170 9.65 3.52 -8.43
C LYS A 170 8.83 2.73 -9.44
N THR A 171 8.09 1.71 -8.98
CA THR A 171 7.28 0.84 -9.84
C THR A 171 5.83 1.31 -9.96
N LYS A 172 5.45 2.37 -9.25
CA LYS A 172 4.07 2.87 -9.11
C LYS A 172 3.06 1.77 -8.78
N ARG A 173 3.48 0.84 -7.91
CA ARG A 173 2.67 -0.27 -7.42
C ARG A 173 2.20 0.04 -6.01
N VAL A 174 0.92 -0.21 -5.74
CA VAL A 174 0.33 -0.08 -4.40
C VAL A 174 -0.34 -1.38 -4.03
N GLU A 175 -0.07 -1.88 -2.83
CA GLU A 175 -0.75 -3.02 -2.23
C GLU A 175 -1.51 -2.58 -0.99
N MET A 176 -2.72 -3.08 -0.83
CA MET A 176 -3.58 -2.80 0.31
C MET A 176 -4.19 -4.10 0.85
N SER A 177 -4.34 -4.19 2.17
CA SER A 177 -4.90 -5.38 2.82
C SER A 177 -5.64 -5.07 4.12
N GLY A 178 -6.37 -6.07 4.62
CA GLY A 178 -7.16 -6.00 5.85
C GLY A 178 -8.57 -5.45 5.62
N GLY A 179 -9.29 -6.01 4.65
CA GLY A 179 -10.66 -5.59 4.31
C GLY A 179 -10.69 -4.28 3.51
N VAL A 180 -10.20 -4.34 2.27
CA VAL A 180 -10.18 -3.23 1.33
C VAL A 180 -11.60 -2.88 0.87
N LYS A 181 -11.92 -1.58 0.86
CA LYS A 181 -13.12 -1.02 0.24
C LYS A 181 -12.71 0.13 -0.65
N GLY A 182 -13.21 0.18 -1.87
CA GLY A 182 -12.88 1.29 -2.76
C GLY A 182 -13.99 1.70 -3.70
N GLU A 183 -13.84 2.91 -4.23
CA GLU A 183 -14.69 3.52 -5.24
C GLU A 183 -13.80 4.07 -6.37
N VAL A 184 -14.13 3.72 -7.61
CA VAL A 184 -13.58 4.37 -8.80
C VAL A 184 -14.52 5.50 -9.21
N LYS A 185 -14.03 6.73 -9.08
CA LYS A 185 -14.71 7.95 -9.53
C LYS A 185 -14.12 8.40 -10.86
N ARG A 186 -14.97 8.45 -11.89
CA ARG A 186 -14.55 8.83 -13.23
C ARG A 186 -14.25 10.31 -13.34
N LYS A 187 -13.30 10.66 -14.22
CA LYS A 187 -13.04 12.06 -14.60
C LYS A 187 -14.32 12.76 -15.07
N ARG A 188 -15.14 12.07 -15.88
CA ARG A 188 -16.41 12.61 -16.39
C ARG A 188 -17.55 12.22 -15.46
N GLN A 189 -18.20 13.20 -14.86
CA GLN A 189 -19.20 12.99 -13.79
C GLN A 189 -20.43 12.17 -14.22
N TYR A 190 -20.77 12.14 -15.51
CA TYR A 190 -21.90 11.37 -16.04
C TYR A 190 -21.57 9.88 -16.25
N GLU A 191 -20.29 9.50 -16.15
CA GLU A 191 -19.86 8.11 -16.24
C GLU A 191 -20.09 7.41 -14.90
N GLY A 192 -20.63 6.19 -14.95
CA GLY A 192 -21.03 5.44 -13.76
C GLY A 192 -19.87 5.11 -12.82
N LYS A 193 -20.16 5.10 -11.52
CA LYS A 193 -19.23 4.71 -10.45
C LYS A 193 -19.13 3.20 -10.33
N LEU A 194 -17.95 2.72 -9.93
CA LEU A 194 -17.73 1.31 -9.58
C LEU A 194 -17.25 1.23 -8.13
N PHE A 195 -18.02 0.54 -7.30
CA PHE A 195 -17.64 0.24 -5.92
C PHE A 195 -17.11 -1.18 -5.86
N PHE A 196 -16.06 -1.39 -5.08
CA PHE A 196 -15.47 -2.71 -4.87
C PHE A 196 -15.09 -2.95 -3.41
N GLN A 197 -15.03 -4.22 -3.02
CA GLN A 197 -14.54 -4.69 -1.73
C GLN A 197 -13.77 -6.00 -1.93
N SER A 198 -12.72 -6.22 -1.16
CA SER A 198 -11.93 -7.45 -1.14
C SER A 198 -11.11 -7.55 0.15
N GLU A 199 -10.44 -8.67 0.39
CA GLU A 199 -9.47 -8.74 1.49
C GLU A 199 -8.17 -8.04 1.11
N ASP A 200 -7.69 -8.30 -0.11
CA ASP A 200 -6.43 -7.79 -0.64
C ASP A 200 -6.69 -7.05 -1.96
N MET A 201 -5.90 -6.02 -2.23
CA MET A 201 -5.91 -5.25 -3.48
C MET A 201 -4.48 -4.92 -3.92
N THR A 202 -4.24 -5.04 -5.22
CA THR A 202 -3.05 -4.48 -5.87
C THR A 202 -3.48 -3.46 -6.93
N LEU A 203 -2.86 -2.29 -6.95
CA LEU A 203 -2.97 -1.28 -7.99
C LEU A 203 -1.63 -1.15 -8.70
N ASN A 204 -1.62 -1.36 -10.02
CA ASN A 204 -0.52 -0.98 -10.90
C ASN A 204 -0.93 0.32 -11.62
N GLN A 205 -0.33 1.44 -11.24
CA GLN A 205 -0.68 2.74 -11.83
C GLN A 205 -0.13 2.92 -13.24
N GLN A 206 0.94 2.22 -13.62
CA GLN A 206 1.49 2.29 -14.98
C GLN A 206 0.57 1.63 -16.01
N GLU A 207 -0.13 0.58 -15.58
CA GLU A 207 -1.05 -0.19 -16.42
C GLU A 207 -2.52 0.19 -16.18
N SER A 208 -2.78 1.15 -15.28
CA SER A 208 -4.12 1.53 -14.85
C SER A 208 -4.99 0.31 -14.51
N TYR A 209 -4.40 -0.61 -13.74
CA TYR A 209 -4.92 -1.96 -13.48
C TYR A 209 -5.06 -2.21 -11.99
N VAL A 210 -6.22 -2.75 -11.60
CA VAL A 210 -6.52 -3.14 -10.22
C VAL A 210 -6.80 -4.64 -10.17
N LYS A 211 -6.13 -5.32 -9.25
CA LYS A 211 -6.40 -6.71 -8.88
C LYS A 211 -7.02 -6.75 -7.49
N LEU A 212 -8.09 -7.53 -7.34
CA LEU A 212 -8.80 -7.74 -6.09
C LEU A 212 -8.79 -9.23 -5.78
N ASP A 213 -8.36 -9.60 -4.59
CA ASP A 213 -8.23 -11.00 -4.19
C ASP A 213 -9.01 -11.27 -2.90
N LYS A 214 -9.66 -12.45 -2.86
CA LYS A 214 -10.48 -13.03 -1.78
C LYS A 214 -11.75 -12.25 -1.45
N SER A 215 -12.88 -12.96 -1.51
CA SER A 215 -14.22 -12.45 -1.12
C SER A 215 -14.60 -11.14 -1.82
N VAL A 216 -14.31 -11.07 -3.12
CA VAL A 216 -14.55 -9.87 -3.91
C VAL A 216 -16.04 -9.58 -4.01
N LYS A 217 -16.41 -8.32 -3.82
CA LYS A 217 -17.73 -7.78 -4.12
C LYS A 217 -17.60 -6.54 -4.98
N ILE A 218 -18.34 -6.48 -6.08
CA ILE A 218 -18.40 -5.29 -6.94
C ILE A 218 -19.85 -4.84 -7.04
N ARG A 219 -20.07 -3.53 -6.97
CA ARG A 219 -21.37 -2.92 -7.22
C ARG A 219 -21.24 -1.85 -8.29
N GLN A 220 -22.00 -2.02 -9.36
CA GLN A 220 -22.07 -1.09 -10.48
C GLN A 220 -23.52 -0.96 -10.93
N ASN A 221 -24.03 0.27 -10.99
CA ASN A 221 -25.43 0.53 -11.35
C ASN A 221 -26.41 -0.26 -10.45
N LYS A 222 -27.23 -1.13 -11.05
CA LYS A 222 -28.21 -2.00 -10.37
C LYS A 222 -27.72 -3.43 -10.16
N MET A 223 -26.43 -3.68 -10.39
CA MET A 223 -25.81 -4.99 -10.33
C MET A 223 -24.97 -5.11 -9.06
N ASN A 224 -25.15 -6.23 -8.37
CA ASN A 224 -24.28 -6.69 -7.30
C ASN A 224 -23.58 -7.96 -7.77
N LEU A 225 -22.25 -7.96 -7.70
CA LEU A 225 -21.39 -9.01 -8.18
C LEU A 225 -20.55 -9.51 -7.01
N SER A 226 -20.30 -10.81 -6.95
CA SER A 226 -19.34 -11.40 -6.01
C SER A 226 -18.56 -12.52 -6.67
N ALA A 227 -17.31 -12.71 -6.25
CA ALA A 227 -16.44 -13.78 -6.71
C ALA A 227 -15.26 -14.00 -5.75
N GLY A 228 -14.43 -15.01 -6.02
CA GLY A 228 -13.15 -15.20 -5.34
C GLY A 228 -12.15 -14.09 -5.66
N ASN A 229 -12.00 -13.75 -6.93
CA ASN A 229 -11.01 -12.80 -7.44
C ASN A 229 -11.59 -11.89 -8.52
N ALA A 230 -11.00 -10.72 -8.73
CA ALA A 230 -11.37 -9.83 -9.83
C ALA A 230 -10.20 -8.99 -10.35
N GLU A 231 -10.35 -8.54 -11.59
CA GLU A 231 -9.44 -7.65 -12.29
C GLU A 231 -10.23 -6.47 -12.86
N ILE A 232 -9.73 -5.25 -12.74
CA ILE A 232 -10.35 -4.04 -13.28
C ILE A 232 -9.31 -3.29 -14.11
N PHE A 233 -9.67 -2.99 -15.36
CA PHE A 233 -8.84 -2.30 -16.35
C PHE A 233 -9.38 -0.88 -16.53
N LEU A 234 -8.86 0.09 -15.79
CA LEU A 234 -9.48 1.42 -15.65
C LEU A 234 -9.66 2.13 -17.00
N GLU A 235 -8.69 1.99 -17.90
CA GLU A 235 -8.72 2.59 -19.25
C GLU A 235 -9.82 2.05 -20.17
N ASN A 236 -10.34 0.86 -19.89
CA ASN A 236 -11.21 0.15 -20.83
C ASN A 236 -12.69 0.53 -20.72
N PHE A 237 -13.04 1.48 -19.84
CA PHE A 237 -14.43 1.84 -19.56
C PHE A 237 -15.27 2.19 -20.80
N ASN A 238 -14.71 3.03 -21.67
CA ASN A 238 -15.37 3.50 -22.89
C ASN A 238 -14.94 2.71 -24.14
N LYS A 239 -14.13 1.65 -23.97
CA LYS A 239 -13.61 0.83 -25.07
C LYS A 239 -14.50 -0.41 -25.25
N LYS A 240 -14.43 -1.05 -26.43
CA LYS A 240 -15.05 -2.36 -26.68
C LYS A 240 -14.24 -3.52 -26.08
N LEU A 241 -13.42 -3.23 -25.08
CA LEU A 241 -12.53 -4.17 -24.41
C LEU A 241 -13.11 -4.57 -23.06
N LYS A 242 -12.54 -5.59 -22.45
CA LYS A 242 -12.88 -6.03 -21.10
C LYS A 242 -12.55 -4.90 -20.11
N TYR A 243 -13.56 -4.44 -19.39
CA TYR A 243 -13.43 -3.43 -18.34
C TYR A 243 -13.14 -4.06 -16.97
N TYR A 244 -13.83 -5.15 -16.62
CA TYR A 244 -13.45 -5.97 -15.47
C TYR A 244 -13.74 -7.45 -15.74
N ALA A 245 -13.02 -8.32 -15.03
CA ALA A 245 -13.31 -9.75 -14.95
C ALA A 245 -13.47 -10.19 -13.49
N LEU A 246 -14.31 -11.19 -13.28
CA LEU A 246 -14.44 -11.92 -12.02
C LEU A 246 -14.15 -13.40 -12.26
N TYR A 247 -13.54 -14.04 -11.27
CA TYR A 247 -13.11 -15.44 -11.31
C TYR A 247 -13.44 -16.15 -10.00
N ASP A 248 -13.69 -17.44 -10.10
CA ASP A 248 -13.99 -18.38 -9.01
C ASP A 248 -15.31 -18.08 -8.30
N ASP A 249 -16.30 -18.95 -8.51
CA ASP A 249 -17.64 -18.84 -7.91
C ASP A 249 -18.32 -17.47 -8.15
N VAL A 250 -18.34 -17.04 -9.40
CA VAL A 250 -18.96 -15.77 -9.77
C VAL A 250 -20.47 -15.84 -9.56
N ARG A 251 -20.99 -14.83 -8.86
CA ARG A 251 -22.43 -14.61 -8.70
C ARG A 251 -22.78 -13.17 -9.08
N LEU A 252 -23.77 -13.02 -9.93
CA LEU A 252 -24.38 -11.75 -10.32
C LEU A 252 -25.82 -11.70 -9.81
N GLU A 253 -26.22 -10.52 -9.35
CA GLU A 253 -27.58 -10.20 -8.96
C GLU A 253 -27.99 -8.84 -9.53
N GLU A 254 -29.06 -8.82 -10.33
CA GLU A 254 -29.59 -7.62 -10.97
C GLU A 254 -31.10 -7.51 -10.74
N LYS A 255 -31.60 -6.30 -10.48
CA LYS A 255 -33.04 -6.00 -10.44
C LYS A 255 -33.46 -5.32 -11.75
N LEU A 256 -34.24 -6.03 -12.56
CA LEU A 256 -34.72 -5.59 -13.86
C LEU A 256 -36.16 -5.14 -13.78
N ARG A 257 -36.51 -4.16 -14.61
CA ARG A 257 -37.90 -3.80 -14.87
C ARG A 257 -38.28 -4.47 -16.20
N LEU A 258 -39.28 -5.32 -16.17
CA LEU A 258 -39.78 -5.98 -17.36
C LEU A 258 -40.62 -5.02 -18.20
N ASP A 259 -40.87 -5.37 -19.46
CA ASP A 259 -41.76 -4.62 -20.36
C ASP A 259 -43.18 -4.49 -19.78
N SER A 260 -43.61 -5.48 -18.99
CA SER A 260 -44.87 -5.46 -18.22
C SER A 260 -44.89 -4.41 -17.09
N GLY A 261 -43.77 -3.75 -16.83
CA GLY A 261 -43.58 -2.81 -15.72
C GLY A 261 -43.25 -3.48 -14.38
N VAL A 262 -43.37 -4.81 -14.28
CA VAL A 262 -43.05 -5.58 -13.07
C VAL A 262 -41.54 -5.66 -12.88
N TYR A 263 -41.08 -5.60 -11.62
CA TYR A 263 -39.66 -5.82 -11.32
C TYR A 263 -39.38 -7.29 -11.07
N GLN A 264 -38.34 -7.81 -11.71
CA GLN A 264 -37.88 -9.18 -11.52
C GLN A 264 -36.38 -9.22 -11.16
N LYS A 265 -36.02 -10.20 -10.35
CA LYS A 265 -34.64 -10.43 -9.95
C LYS A 265 -34.01 -11.45 -10.91
N ARG A 266 -32.90 -11.07 -11.54
CA ARG A 266 -32.04 -11.97 -12.32
C ARG A 266 -30.83 -12.33 -11.49
N ARG A 267 -30.51 -13.63 -11.44
CA ARG A 267 -29.29 -14.14 -10.82
C ARG A 267 -28.50 -14.90 -11.86
N ALA A 268 -27.19 -14.70 -11.89
CA ALA A 268 -26.32 -15.52 -12.72
C ALA A 268 -25.18 -16.10 -11.90
N PHE A 269 -24.73 -17.28 -12.30
CA PHE A 269 -23.65 -18.04 -11.70
C PHE A 269 -22.71 -18.53 -12.80
N ALA A 270 -21.41 -18.47 -12.58
CA ALA A 270 -20.39 -18.89 -13.54
C ALA A 270 -19.05 -19.10 -12.85
N GLU A 271 -18.11 -19.78 -13.50
CA GLU A 271 -16.70 -19.77 -13.05
C GLU A 271 -16.01 -18.45 -13.37
N LYS A 272 -16.41 -17.80 -14.47
CA LYS A 272 -15.83 -16.54 -14.93
C LYS A 272 -16.90 -15.61 -15.50
N LEU A 273 -16.71 -14.30 -15.27
CA LEU A 273 -17.51 -13.23 -15.86
C LEU A 273 -16.60 -12.14 -16.42
N GLU A 274 -16.83 -11.72 -17.67
CA GLU A 274 -16.17 -10.57 -18.28
C GLU A 274 -17.19 -9.46 -18.60
N ALA A 275 -16.91 -8.23 -18.17
CA ALA A 275 -17.76 -7.08 -18.44
C ALA A 275 -17.13 -6.15 -19.48
N HIS A 276 -17.85 -5.89 -20.56
CA HIS A 276 -17.44 -5.00 -21.65
C HIS A 276 -18.29 -3.73 -21.62
N GLN A 277 -17.88 -2.77 -20.79
CA GLN A 277 -18.68 -1.59 -20.46
C GLN A 277 -19.07 -0.76 -21.70
N GLY A 278 -18.15 -0.54 -22.65
CA GLY A 278 -18.45 0.21 -23.89
C GLY A 278 -19.50 -0.44 -24.80
N THR A 279 -19.85 -1.72 -24.57
CA THR A 279 -20.92 -2.42 -25.30
C THR A 279 -22.09 -2.85 -24.41
N GLY A 280 -22.00 -2.63 -23.10
CA GLY A 280 -23.00 -3.08 -22.11
C GLY A 280 -23.15 -4.60 -21.99
N LYS A 281 -22.16 -5.39 -22.44
CA LYS A 281 -22.20 -6.86 -22.41
C LYS A 281 -21.54 -7.41 -21.15
N LEU A 282 -22.11 -8.48 -20.61
CA LEU A 282 -21.51 -9.34 -19.60
C LEU A 282 -21.45 -10.76 -20.16
N ILE A 283 -20.27 -11.36 -20.21
CA ILE A 283 -20.04 -12.69 -20.78
C ILE A 283 -19.73 -13.64 -19.63
N LEU A 284 -20.53 -14.69 -19.47
CA LEU A 284 -20.43 -15.71 -18.44
C LEU A 284 -19.91 -17.02 -19.06
N THR A 285 -18.89 -17.64 -18.47
CA THR A 285 -18.30 -18.90 -18.96
C THR A 285 -17.97 -19.86 -17.81
N GLY A 286 -17.68 -21.12 -18.15
CA GLY A 286 -17.44 -22.19 -17.16
C GLY A 286 -18.76 -22.69 -16.56
N ALA A 287 -19.54 -23.40 -17.37
CA ALA A 287 -20.87 -23.90 -17.03
C ALA A 287 -21.84 -22.85 -16.44
N PRO A 288 -22.04 -21.70 -17.12
CA PRO A 288 -22.88 -20.63 -16.62
C PRO A 288 -24.36 -21.05 -16.47
N ARG A 289 -25.00 -20.47 -15.46
CA ARG A 289 -26.43 -20.63 -15.16
C ARG A 289 -27.05 -19.28 -14.87
N VAL A 290 -28.16 -18.96 -15.52
CA VAL A 290 -28.94 -17.75 -15.27
C VAL A 290 -30.34 -18.13 -14.82
N GLU A 291 -30.83 -17.45 -13.79
CA GLU A 291 -32.16 -17.64 -13.21
C GLU A 291 -32.93 -16.32 -13.27
N GLN A 292 -34.14 -16.38 -13.82
CA GLN A 292 -35.05 -15.25 -13.89
C GLN A 292 -36.50 -15.75 -13.68
N GLY A 293 -37.01 -15.58 -12.45
CA GLY A 293 -38.32 -16.14 -12.08
C GLY A 293 -38.32 -17.66 -12.01
N SER A 294 -39.18 -18.30 -12.80
CA SER A 294 -39.23 -19.76 -12.96
C SER A 294 -38.20 -20.29 -13.95
N ASP A 295 -37.61 -19.41 -14.76
CA ASP A 295 -36.80 -19.82 -15.90
C ASP A 295 -35.35 -19.99 -15.49
N ILE A 296 -34.76 -21.11 -15.93
CA ILE A 296 -33.36 -21.46 -15.68
C ILE A 296 -32.72 -21.72 -17.04
N ILE A 297 -31.69 -20.95 -17.36
CA ILE A 297 -30.95 -21.03 -18.61
C ILE A 297 -29.54 -21.53 -18.28
N LYS A 298 -29.07 -22.53 -19.02
CA LYS A 298 -27.72 -23.10 -18.93
C LYS A 298 -27.13 -23.20 -20.34
N GLY A 299 -25.81 -23.10 -20.43
CA GLY A 299 -25.08 -23.25 -21.69
C GLY A 299 -23.58 -23.30 -21.43
N TYR A 300 -22.78 -23.27 -22.50
CA TYR A 300 -21.33 -23.15 -22.38
C TYR A 300 -20.90 -21.70 -22.13
N GLN A 301 -21.55 -20.77 -22.84
CA GLN A 301 -21.37 -19.33 -22.68
C GLN A 301 -22.74 -18.65 -22.67
N ILE A 302 -22.93 -17.72 -21.73
CA ILE A 302 -24.14 -16.88 -21.68
C ILE A 302 -23.71 -15.41 -21.73
N THR A 303 -24.23 -14.65 -22.69
CA THR A 303 -24.03 -13.20 -22.76
C THR A 303 -25.29 -12.48 -22.32
N LEU A 304 -25.16 -11.66 -21.28
CA LEU A 304 -26.19 -10.75 -20.78
C LEU A 304 -25.94 -9.35 -21.32
N ARG A 305 -27.01 -8.62 -21.61
CA ARG A 305 -26.96 -7.18 -21.85
C ARG A 305 -27.54 -6.44 -20.64
N GLN A 306 -26.83 -5.42 -20.17
CA GLN A 306 -27.26 -4.62 -19.02
C GLN A 306 -28.65 -4.03 -19.27
N ALA A 307 -29.56 -4.15 -18.30
CA ALA A 307 -30.91 -3.60 -18.37
C ALA A 307 -31.80 -4.07 -19.54
N VAL A 308 -31.45 -5.18 -20.20
CA VAL A 308 -32.27 -5.79 -21.28
C VAL A 308 -32.67 -7.20 -20.86
N GLU A 309 -33.89 -7.63 -21.22
CA GLU A 309 -34.40 -8.98 -20.92
C GLU A 309 -33.70 -10.07 -21.74
N MET A 310 -33.26 -9.75 -22.95
CA MET A 310 -32.64 -10.67 -23.90
C MET A 310 -31.32 -11.26 -23.38
N ILE A 311 -31.18 -12.56 -23.58
CA ILE A 311 -30.00 -13.36 -23.22
C ILE A 311 -29.54 -14.09 -24.47
N GLU A 312 -28.25 -13.95 -24.82
CA GLU A 312 -27.61 -14.70 -25.90
C GLU A 312 -26.94 -15.94 -25.29
N VAL A 313 -27.20 -17.14 -25.81
CA VAL A 313 -26.65 -18.41 -25.29
C VAL A 313 -25.93 -19.13 -26.41
N ASP A 314 -24.68 -19.54 -26.15
CA ASP A 314 -23.89 -20.39 -27.03
C ASP A 314 -23.94 -21.84 -26.53
N ASP A 315 -24.21 -22.78 -27.43
CA ASP A 315 -24.48 -24.21 -27.14
C ASP A 315 -25.41 -24.44 -25.95
N SER A 316 -26.69 -24.09 -26.13
CA SER A 316 -27.70 -24.14 -25.07
C SER A 316 -28.14 -25.57 -24.71
N GLN A 317 -28.28 -25.87 -23.41
CA GLN A 317 -29.03 -27.02 -22.91
C GLN A 317 -30.19 -26.53 -22.04
N SER A 318 -31.44 -26.79 -22.46
CA SER A 318 -32.64 -26.39 -21.71
C SER A 318 -33.34 -27.60 -21.10
N SER A 319 -33.81 -27.47 -19.85
CA SER A 319 -34.65 -28.46 -19.17
C SER A 319 -36.00 -27.84 -18.85
N PHE A 320 -37.07 -28.31 -19.50
CA PHE A 320 -38.43 -27.84 -19.26
C PHE A 320 -39.18 -28.77 -18.30
N LYS A 321 -39.84 -28.21 -17.28
CA LYS A 321 -40.81 -28.97 -16.47
C LYS A 321 -42.14 -29.06 -17.22
N LEU A 322 -42.40 -30.19 -17.85
CA LEU A 322 -43.74 -30.52 -18.35
C LEU A 322 -44.64 -30.82 -17.15
N LYS A 323 -45.71 -30.04 -16.97
CA LYS A 323 -46.84 -30.49 -16.16
C LYS A 323 -47.41 -31.73 -16.85
N ARG A 324 -47.40 -32.87 -16.15
CA ARG A 324 -48.27 -33.99 -16.51
C ARG A 324 -49.61 -33.68 -15.86
N ASP A 325 -50.62 -33.41 -16.67
CA ASP A 325 -52.00 -33.45 -16.20
C ASP A 325 -52.30 -34.92 -15.85
N GLU A 326 -52.74 -35.18 -14.62
CA GLU A 326 -53.18 -36.49 -14.13
C GLU A 326 -54.54 -36.88 -14.70
#